data_AF-A0A318TLJ0-F1
#
_entry.id   AF-A0A318TLJ0-F1
#
_cell.length_a   1.000
_cell.length_b   1.000
_cell.length_c   1.000
_cell.angle_alpha   90.00
_cell.angle_beta   90.00
_cell.angle_gamma   90.00
#
_symmetry.space_group_name_H-M   'P 1'
#
loop_
_entity.id
_entity.type
_entity.pdbx_description
1 polymer ?
#
loop_
_entity_poly.entity_id
_entity_poly.type
_entity_poly.pdbx_seq_one_letter_code
_entity_poly.pdbx_strand_id
1 'polypeptide(L)'
;MQKLLIIVSFIVSFLFIIGCSGQVEENGDFLLYNTGFPFKANETYFIVTKTEWTGDLPVEIDSIELIKNKEETITYKEDGIKYEVYGADPLKTSGVWPESDIGDLKSIENLEIQKEGKIVFKLTLGEDVKEDSNRRVKINYKIDGVGKEKVVDWVTLQELSTELKN
;
A
#
# COMPACT_ATOMS: atom_id res chain seq x y z
N MET A 1 43.10 -19.77 58.18
CA MET A 1 42.42 -18.55 57.72
C MET A 1 42.03 -18.74 56.26
N GLN A 2 40.80 -18.34 55.90
CA GLN A 2 40.16 -18.30 54.56
C GLN A 2 39.88 -19.66 53.88
N LYS A 3 38.67 -20.23 54.02
CA LYS A 3 37.37 -19.98 53.31
C LYS A 3 37.28 -20.75 51.97
N LEU A 4 36.45 -21.81 51.89
CA LEU A 4 35.04 -21.84 51.36
C LEU A 4 35.05 -21.92 49.81
N LEU A 5 34.38 -22.77 49.02
CA LEU A 5 33.34 -23.83 49.08
C LEU A 5 33.66 -24.82 47.91
N ILE A 6 33.56 -26.14 48.05
CA ILE A 6 32.39 -27.01 47.75
C ILE A 6 31.75 -26.70 46.37
N ILE A 7 32.19 -27.37 45.30
CA ILE A 7 31.59 -28.57 44.65
C ILE A 7 30.12 -28.37 44.22
N VAL A 8 29.83 -28.52 42.91
CA VAL A 8 29.00 -29.60 42.32
C VAL A 8 28.55 -29.20 40.91
N SER A 9 28.92 -30.08 39.99
CA SER A 9 28.47 -30.23 38.61
C SER A 9 26.95 -30.28 38.46
N PHE A 10 26.40 -29.37 37.66
CA PHE A 10 25.14 -29.50 36.91
C PHE A 10 25.38 -28.69 35.62
N ILE A 11 25.93 -29.27 34.56
CA ILE A 11 25.14 -29.89 33.48
C ILE A 11 23.72 -29.32 33.43
N VAL A 12 23.61 -28.08 32.97
CA VAL A 12 22.42 -27.66 32.22
C VAL A 12 22.94 -27.12 30.90
N SER A 13 22.99 -28.05 29.95
CA SER A 13 22.92 -27.78 28.52
C SER A 13 21.71 -26.88 28.26
N PHE A 14 21.89 -25.56 28.36
CA PHE A 14 21.03 -24.63 27.65
C PHE A 14 21.41 -24.74 26.19
N LEU A 15 20.88 -25.80 25.56
CA LEU A 15 20.59 -25.83 24.15
C LEU A 15 19.89 -24.49 23.87
N PHE A 16 20.64 -23.55 23.33
CA PHE A 16 20.08 -22.50 22.49
C PHE A 16 19.45 -23.24 21.31
N ILE A 17 18.22 -23.72 21.53
CA ILE A 17 17.25 -23.91 20.47
C ILE A 17 17.00 -22.47 20.00
N ILE A 18 17.91 -21.98 19.16
CA ILE A 18 17.56 -21.03 18.12
C ILE A 18 16.51 -21.81 17.34
N GLY A 19 15.27 -21.69 17.77
CA GLY A 19 14.15 -22.10 16.95
C GLY A 19 14.37 -21.32 15.66
N CYS A 20 14.74 -22.02 14.60
CA CYS A 20 14.30 -21.61 13.28
C CYS A 20 12.79 -21.49 13.40
N SER A 21 12.29 -20.31 13.79
CA SER A 21 10.99 -19.88 13.32
C SER A 21 11.19 -19.84 11.82
N GLY A 22 10.79 -20.92 11.14
CA GLY A 22 10.52 -20.84 9.73
C GLY A 22 9.51 -19.72 9.63
N GLN A 23 9.98 -18.51 9.28
CA GLN A 23 9.10 -17.47 8.83
C GLN A 23 8.38 -18.11 7.67
N VAL A 24 7.09 -18.40 7.86
CA VAL A 24 6.25 -18.83 6.78
C VAL A 24 6.34 -17.69 5.78
N GLU A 25 7.08 -17.95 4.70
CA GLU A 25 7.32 -16.96 3.67
C GLU A 25 6.01 -16.79 2.91
N GLU A 26 5.19 -15.89 3.42
CA GLU A 26 3.90 -15.63 2.83
C GLU A 26 4.05 -14.80 1.56
N ASN A 27 3.70 -15.44 0.44
CA ASN A 27 3.86 -14.97 -0.93
C ASN A 27 2.50 -14.54 -1.50
N GLY A 28 1.93 -13.46 -0.98
CA GLY A 28 0.78 -12.80 -1.58
C GLY A 28 1.17 -11.63 -2.49
N ASP A 29 0.20 -11.19 -3.29
CA ASP A 29 0.31 -9.99 -4.11
C ASP A 29 -0.94 -9.12 -3.98
N PHE A 30 -0.78 -7.83 -4.32
CA PHE A 30 -1.88 -6.87 -4.39
C PHE A 30 -2.33 -6.69 -5.83
N LEU A 31 -3.63 -6.84 -6.07
CA LEU A 31 -4.25 -6.55 -7.36
C LEU A 31 -5.14 -5.32 -7.23
N LEU A 32 -4.80 -4.24 -7.93
CA LEU A 32 -5.63 -3.03 -7.99
C LEU A 32 -6.45 -3.05 -9.27
N TYR A 33 -7.77 -2.88 -9.13
CA TYR A 33 -8.64 -2.85 -10.28
C TYR A 33 -8.48 -1.55 -11.05
N ASN A 34 -8.48 -1.69 -12.38
CA ASN A 34 -8.35 -0.56 -13.28
C ASN A 34 -9.68 0.15 -13.44
N THR A 35 -9.63 1.48 -13.41
CA THR A 35 -10.70 2.40 -13.77
C THR A 35 -10.17 3.37 -14.82
N GLY A 36 -10.97 3.67 -15.84
CA GLY A 36 -10.67 4.68 -16.85
C GLY A 36 -11.74 5.76 -16.86
N PHE A 37 -11.32 7.02 -17.00
CA PHE A 37 -12.21 8.18 -17.08
C PHE A 37 -11.46 9.33 -17.78
N PRO A 38 -12.12 10.18 -18.58
CA PRO A 38 -11.48 11.39 -19.10
C PRO A 38 -11.20 12.36 -17.96
N PHE A 39 -9.92 12.53 -17.60
CA PHE A 39 -9.54 13.49 -16.57
C PHE A 39 -9.27 14.86 -17.20
N LYS A 40 -9.83 15.90 -16.59
CA LYS A 40 -9.57 17.29 -16.95
C LYS A 40 -8.45 17.87 -16.08
N ALA A 41 -7.68 18.76 -16.69
CA ALA A 41 -6.66 19.57 -16.03
C ALA A 41 -7.22 20.45 -14.89
N ASN A 42 -6.41 20.60 -13.84
CA ASN A 42 -6.66 21.44 -12.66
C ASN A 42 -7.90 21.06 -11.84
N GLU A 43 -8.26 19.78 -11.83
CA GLU A 43 -9.39 19.22 -11.08
C GLU A 43 -8.91 18.19 -10.05
N THR A 44 -9.77 17.88 -9.08
CA THR A 44 -9.55 16.82 -8.08
C THR A 44 -10.55 15.68 -8.25
N TYR A 45 -10.06 14.45 -8.24
CA TYR A 45 -10.84 13.23 -8.44
C TYR A 45 -10.68 12.28 -7.26
N PHE A 46 -11.76 11.59 -6.88
CA PHE A 46 -11.73 10.52 -5.89
C PHE A 46 -11.93 9.19 -6.61
N ILE A 47 -10.85 8.43 -6.78
CA ILE A 47 -10.88 7.14 -7.47
C ILE A 47 -11.00 6.04 -6.43
N VAL A 48 -12.16 5.40 -6.36
CA VAL A 48 -12.39 4.20 -5.53
C VAL A 48 -11.96 2.99 -6.34
N THR A 49 -10.88 2.33 -5.93
CA THR A 49 -10.44 1.07 -6.53
C THR A 49 -10.73 -0.11 -5.62
N LYS A 50 -11.09 -1.24 -6.24
CA LYS A 50 -11.10 -2.54 -5.57
C LYS A 50 -9.65 -3.00 -5.48
N THR A 51 -9.25 -3.40 -4.29
CA THR A 51 -7.94 -4.01 -4.07
C THR A 51 -8.15 -5.45 -3.60
N GLU A 52 -7.45 -6.39 -4.19
CA GLU A 52 -7.44 -7.79 -3.75
C GLU A 52 -6.07 -8.16 -3.19
N TRP A 53 -6.07 -8.98 -2.15
CA TRP A 53 -4.89 -9.62 -1.59
C TRP A 53 -4.96 -11.12 -1.88
N THR A 54 -3.90 -11.69 -2.45
CA THR A 54 -3.86 -13.10 -2.85
C THR A 54 -3.16 -14.02 -1.85
N GLY A 55 -2.66 -13.48 -0.73
CA GLY A 55 -2.08 -14.29 0.34
C GLY A 55 -3.15 -14.96 1.20
N ASP A 56 -2.71 -15.84 2.10
CA ASP A 56 -3.60 -16.69 2.90
C ASP A 56 -3.97 -16.01 4.24
N LEU A 57 -3.06 -15.23 4.81
CA LEU A 57 -3.25 -14.43 6.01
C LEU A 57 -3.68 -13.00 5.65
N PRO A 58 -4.47 -12.35 6.52
CA PRO A 58 -4.80 -10.93 6.39
C PRO A 58 -3.54 -10.06 6.41
N VAL A 59 -3.64 -8.90 5.75
CA VAL A 59 -2.60 -7.88 5.76
C VAL A 59 -3.13 -6.56 6.30
N GLU A 60 -2.30 -5.82 7.01
CA GLU A 60 -2.59 -4.46 7.46
C GLU A 60 -1.80 -3.48 6.60
N ILE A 61 -2.46 -2.56 5.89
CA ILE A 61 -1.76 -1.53 5.12
C ILE A 61 -1.27 -0.45 6.07
N ASP A 62 0.02 -0.10 5.97
CA ASP A 62 0.61 1.02 6.69
C ASP A 62 0.52 2.30 5.86
N SER A 63 0.95 2.24 4.60
CA SER A 63 0.96 3.37 3.68
C SER A 63 0.98 2.95 2.22
N ILE A 64 0.56 3.87 1.36
CA ILE A 64 0.59 3.72 -0.08
C ILE A 64 1.22 4.97 -0.69
N GLU A 65 2.20 4.75 -1.54
CA GLU A 65 2.92 5.80 -2.26
C GLU A 65 2.79 5.59 -3.76
N LEU A 66 2.68 6.69 -4.49
CA LEU A 66 2.77 6.69 -5.95
C LEU A 66 4.22 7.01 -6.33
N ILE A 67 4.85 6.12 -7.11
CA ILE A 67 6.27 6.22 -7.48
C ILE A 67 6.45 6.02 -9.00
N LYS A 68 7.64 6.37 -9.51
CA LYS A 68 8.14 5.99 -10.83
C LYS A 68 9.35 5.07 -10.66
N ASN A 69 9.46 4.04 -11.50
CA ASN A 69 10.62 3.15 -11.63
C ASN A 69 11.50 3.00 -10.37
N LYS A 70 12.66 3.69 -10.32
CA LYS A 70 13.71 3.61 -9.28
C LYS A 70 13.28 4.17 -7.92
N GLU A 71 12.02 3.96 -7.55
CA GLU A 71 11.39 4.43 -6.31
C GLU A 71 11.40 5.96 -6.17
N GLU A 72 11.38 6.68 -7.30
CA GLU A 72 11.22 8.13 -7.28
C GLU A 72 9.75 8.47 -7.01
N THR A 73 9.48 9.21 -5.92
CA THR A 73 8.11 9.61 -5.56
C THR A 73 7.51 10.50 -6.63
N ILE A 74 6.26 10.23 -7.02
CA ILE A 74 5.49 11.10 -7.90
C ILE A 74 5.14 12.39 -7.15
N THR A 75 5.41 13.55 -7.77
CA THR A 75 5.13 14.84 -7.16
C THR A 75 4.36 15.77 -8.09
N TYR A 76 3.63 16.72 -7.51
CA TYR A 76 2.89 17.70 -8.30
C TYR A 76 3.79 18.56 -9.17
N LYS A 77 5.00 18.88 -8.68
CA LYS A 77 5.93 19.77 -9.38
C LYS A 77 6.50 19.14 -10.65
N GLU A 78 6.78 17.85 -10.61
CA GLU A 78 7.48 17.15 -11.70
C GLU A 78 6.50 16.38 -12.58
N ASP A 79 5.46 15.80 -12.00
CA ASP A 79 4.52 14.91 -12.68
C ASP A 79 3.13 15.52 -12.84
N GLY A 80 2.87 16.68 -12.23
CA GLY A 80 1.53 17.29 -12.21
C GLY A 80 0.52 16.52 -11.37
N ILE A 81 0.94 15.57 -10.53
CA ILE A 81 0.03 14.73 -9.72
C ILE A 81 0.29 14.98 -8.24
N LYS A 82 -0.73 15.43 -7.52
CA LYS A 82 -0.76 15.43 -6.05
C LYS A 82 -1.76 14.36 -5.62
N TYR A 83 -1.44 13.61 -4.57
CA TYR A 83 -2.33 12.55 -4.11
C TYR A 83 -2.44 12.47 -2.58
N GLU A 84 -3.57 11.93 -2.13
CA GLU A 84 -3.82 11.43 -0.79
C GLU A 84 -4.53 10.07 -0.91
N VAL A 85 -4.28 9.15 0.03
CA VAL A 85 -4.82 7.78 -0.01
C VAL A 85 -5.59 7.47 1.26
N TYR A 86 -6.76 6.84 1.11
CA TYR A 86 -7.68 6.53 2.21
C TYR A 86 -8.28 5.14 2.05
N GLY A 87 -8.78 4.56 3.15
CA GLY A 87 -9.73 3.46 3.10
C GLY A 87 -11.15 3.95 2.81
N ALA A 88 -11.92 3.20 2.03
CA ALA A 88 -13.33 3.48 1.77
C ALA A 88 -14.26 2.53 2.56
N ASP A 89 -15.56 2.83 2.58
CA ASP A 89 -16.56 1.81 2.92
C ASP A 89 -16.40 0.59 1.99
N PRO A 90 -16.30 -0.64 2.51
CA PRO A 90 -16.18 -1.86 1.69
C PRO A 90 -17.31 -2.03 0.67
N LEU A 91 -18.49 -1.47 0.92
CA LEU A 91 -19.66 -1.51 0.04
C LEU A 91 -19.65 -0.38 -1.02
N LYS A 92 -18.73 0.59 -0.92
CA LYS A 92 -18.62 1.65 -1.91
C LYS A 92 -18.22 1.06 -3.27
N THR A 93 -19.00 1.38 -4.29
CA THR A 93 -18.75 0.92 -5.65
C THR A 93 -17.50 1.59 -6.23
N SER A 94 -16.72 0.80 -6.96
CA SER A 94 -15.50 1.28 -7.62
C SER A 94 -15.83 2.24 -8.76
N GLY A 95 -14.95 3.20 -9.00
CA GLY A 95 -15.13 4.23 -10.01
C GLY A 95 -14.59 5.59 -9.58
N VAL A 96 -14.86 6.62 -10.38
CA VAL A 96 -14.53 8.00 -10.08
C VAL A 96 -15.74 8.70 -9.47
N TRP A 97 -15.54 9.38 -8.36
CA TRP A 97 -16.60 10.03 -7.59
C TRP A 97 -16.28 11.50 -7.33
N PRO A 98 -17.32 12.37 -7.27
CA PRO A 98 -17.18 13.68 -6.66
C PRO A 98 -17.03 13.55 -5.14
N GLU A 99 -16.44 14.56 -4.51
CA GLU A 99 -16.26 14.61 -3.04
C GLU A 99 -17.57 14.47 -2.28
N SER A 100 -18.67 15.04 -2.79
CA SER A 100 -19.98 15.00 -2.14
C SER A 100 -20.55 13.59 -1.97
N ASP A 101 -20.11 12.66 -2.80
CA ASP A 101 -20.73 11.34 -2.93
C ASP A 101 -19.78 10.22 -2.49
N ILE A 102 -18.53 10.52 -2.15
CA ILE A 102 -17.52 9.51 -1.80
C ILE A 102 -17.85 8.76 -0.50
N GLY A 103 -18.57 9.42 0.42
CA GLY A 103 -18.90 8.91 1.75
C GLY A 103 -17.76 9.13 2.74
N ASP A 104 -17.80 8.41 3.87
CA ASP A 104 -16.78 8.54 4.92
C ASP A 104 -15.45 7.93 4.48
N LEU A 105 -14.39 8.72 4.57
CA LEU A 105 -13.01 8.29 4.31
C LEU A 105 -12.33 7.93 5.62
N LYS A 106 -11.68 6.76 5.64
CA LYS A 106 -10.91 6.29 6.80
C LYS A 106 -9.42 6.42 6.52
N SER A 107 -8.62 6.51 7.59
CA SER A 107 -7.16 6.39 7.45
C SER A 107 -6.82 5.09 6.70
N ILE A 108 -5.81 5.16 5.84
CA ILE A 108 -5.26 3.96 5.21
C ILE A 108 -4.42 3.13 6.19
N GLU A 109 -3.88 3.79 7.23
CA GLU A 109 -3.04 3.15 8.26
C GLU A 109 -3.85 2.14 9.07
N ASN A 110 -3.32 0.93 9.18
CA ASN A 110 -3.94 -0.24 9.80
C ASN A 110 -5.24 -0.69 9.09
N LEU A 111 -5.41 -0.38 7.80
CA LEU A 111 -6.50 -0.94 7.01
C LEU A 111 -6.23 -2.44 6.79
N GLU A 112 -7.04 -3.29 7.43
CA GLU A 112 -6.96 -4.74 7.25
C GLU A 112 -7.63 -5.17 5.93
N ILE A 113 -6.92 -6.00 5.15
CA ILE A 113 -7.42 -6.64 3.94
C ILE A 113 -7.18 -8.15 4.05
N GLN A 114 -8.25 -8.93 4.08
CA GLN A 114 -8.16 -10.40 4.06
C GLN A 114 -8.23 -10.98 2.64
N LYS A 115 -9.11 -10.45 1.80
CA LYS A 115 -9.28 -10.87 0.40
C LYS A 115 -9.55 -9.69 -0.51
N GLU A 116 -10.52 -8.87 -0.14
CA GLU A 116 -10.92 -7.70 -0.89
C GLU A 116 -11.02 -6.48 0.02
N GLY A 117 -10.65 -5.33 -0.50
CA GLY A 117 -10.75 -4.03 0.15
C GLY A 117 -11.10 -2.93 -0.84
N LYS A 118 -11.37 -1.73 -0.30
CA LYS A 118 -11.63 -0.51 -1.08
C LYS A 118 -10.67 0.58 -0.65
N ILE A 119 -9.93 1.10 -1.62
CA ILE A 119 -8.96 2.17 -1.44
C ILE A 119 -9.41 3.36 -2.28
N VAL A 120 -9.31 4.56 -1.71
CA VAL A 120 -9.59 5.82 -2.40
C VAL A 120 -8.28 6.53 -2.66
N PHE A 121 -8.01 6.81 -3.94
CA PHE A 121 -6.97 7.74 -4.36
C PHE A 121 -7.62 9.09 -4.66
N LYS A 122 -7.36 10.08 -3.82
CA LYS A 122 -7.71 11.48 -4.09
C LYS A 122 -6.59 12.11 -4.89
N LEU A 123 -6.83 12.38 -6.17
CA LEU A 123 -5.81 12.90 -7.09
C LEU A 123 -6.16 14.32 -7.51
N THR A 124 -5.24 15.26 -7.31
CA THR A 124 -5.30 16.60 -7.92
C THR A 124 -4.32 16.64 -9.08
N LEU A 125 -4.83 16.96 -10.28
CA LEU A 125 -4.09 16.86 -11.53
C LEU A 125 -3.80 18.25 -12.11
N GLY A 126 -2.57 18.48 -12.55
CA GLY A 126 -2.13 19.71 -13.21
C GLY A 126 -2.55 19.77 -14.69
N GLU A 127 -1.93 20.69 -15.45
CA GLU A 127 -2.34 20.98 -16.83
C GLU A 127 -1.86 19.98 -17.89
N ASP A 128 -0.66 19.41 -17.71
CA ASP A 128 0.01 18.58 -18.72
C ASP A 128 0.40 17.22 -18.14
N VAL A 129 -0.53 16.57 -17.42
CA VAL A 129 -0.31 15.18 -16.98
C VAL A 129 -0.39 14.30 -18.21
N LYS A 130 0.71 13.61 -18.50
CA LYS A 130 0.82 12.64 -19.60
C LYS A 130 0.85 11.22 -19.05
N GLU A 131 0.46 10.27 -19.90
CA GLU A 131 0.67 8.85 -19.63
C GLU A 131 2.16 8.58 -19.37
N ASP A 132 2.44 7.68 -18.44
CA ASP A 132 3.79 7.25 -18.09
C ASP A 132 3.78 5.80 -17.61
N SER A 133 4.27 4.91 -18.46
CA SER A 133 4.34 3.47 -18.20
C SER A 133 5.28 3.09 -17.05
N ASN A 134 6.04 4.03 -16.50
CA ASN A 134 6.95 3.81 -15.38
C ASN A 134 6.30 4.03 -14.01
N ARG A 135 5.07 4.56 -13.97
CA ARG A 135 4.38 4.79 -12.71
C ARG A 135 3.96 3.47 -12.05
N ARG A 136 4.11 3.39 -10.73
CA ARG A 136 3.81 2.22 -9.91
C ARG A 136 3.16 2.64 -8.60
N VAL A 137 2.52 1.69 -7.94
CA VAL A 137 2.03 1.85 -6.57
C VAL A 137 2.95 1.07 -5.64
N LYS A 138 3.52 1.75 -4.65
CA LYS A 138 4.32 1.16 -3.57
C LYS A 138 3.43 1.02 -2.35
N ILE A 139 3.29 -0.20 -1.83
CA ILE A 139 2.43 -0.53 -0.69
C ILE A 139 3.34 -1.04 0.42
N ASN A 140 3.33 -0.33 1.55
CA ASN A 140 3.94 -0.78 2.79
C ASN A 140 2.85 -1.39 3.66
N TYR A 141 3.07 -2.60 4.17
CA TYR A 141 2.06 -3.38 4.88
C TYR A 141 2.69 -4.29 5.92
N LYS A 142 1.85 -4.89 6.77
CA LYS A 142 2.27 -5.87 7.78
C LYS A 142 1.52 -7.19 7.60
N ILE A 143 2.23 -8.29 7.85
CA ILE A 143 1.64 -9.61 8.08
C ILE A 143 2.10 -10.06 9.46
N ASP A 144 1.16 -10.35 10.36
CA ASP A 144 1.46 -10.70 11.76
C ASP A 144 2.43 -9.71 12.43
N GLY A 145 2.25 -8.41 12.16
CA GLY A 145 3.10 -7.33 12.68
C GLY A 145 4.48 -7.17 12.02
N VAL A 146 4.83 -8.04 11.07
CA VAL A 146 6.11 -7.95 10.32
C VAL A 146 5.92 -7.06 9.10
N GLY A 147 6.64 -5.94 9.08
CA GLY A 147 6.64 -5.00 7.96
C GLY A 147 7.19 -5.60 6.67
N LYS A 148 6.48 -5.35 5.58
CA LYS A 148 6.78 -5.78 4.22
C LYS A 148 6.49 -4.65 3.24
N GLU A 149 7.01 -4.81 2.03
CA GLU A 149 6.87 -3.85 0.94
C GLU A 149 6.51 -4.59 -0.35
N LYS A 150 5.64 -4.00 -1.17
CA LYS A 150 5.35 -4.47 -2.52
C LYS A 150 5.23 -3.28 -3.47
N VAL A 151 5.88 -3.38 -4.63
CA VAL A 151 5.68 -2.46 -5.76
C VAL A 151 4.84 -3.19 -6.79
N VAL A 152 3.72 -2.59 -7.18
CA VAL A 152 2.76 -3.20 -8.12
C VAL A 152 2.44 -2.26 -9.28
N ASP A 153 2.13 -2.88 -10.42
CA ASP A 153 1.60 -2.20 -11.59
C ASP A 153 0.13 -1.82 -11.37
N TRP A 154 -0.24 -0.61 -11.79
CA TRP A 154 -1.64 -0.18 -11.83
C TRP A 154 -1.89 0.63 -13.10
N VAL A 155 -2.64 0.05 -14.04
CA VAL A 155 -2.81 0.61 -15.38
C VAL A 155 -3.48 1.98 -15.32
N THR A 156 -4.43 2.19 -14.41
CA THR A 156 -5.07 3.50 -14.20
C THR A 156 -4.06 4.62 -13.92
N LEU A 157 -3.01 4.34 -13.16
CA LEU A 157 -1.98 5.34 -12.87
C LEU A 157 -1.04 5.55 -14.08
N GLN A 158 -0.72 4.48 -14.79
CA GLN A 158 0.16 4.50 -15.96
C GLN A 158 -0.47 5.26 -17.13
N GLU A 159 -1.77 5.05 -17.36
CA GLU A 159 -2.56 5.72 -18.41
C GLU A 159 -3.16 7.06 -17.96
N LEU A 160 -2.87 7.50 -16.73
CA LEU A 160 -3.37 8.75 -16.21
C LEU A 160 -2.83 9.92 -17.05
N SER A 161 -3.75 10.63 -17.70
CA SER A 161 -3.48 11.82 -18.50
C SER A 161 -4.61 12.84 -18.35
N THR A 162 -4.33 14.12 -18.60
CA THR A 162 -5.32 15.19 -18.58
C THR A 162 -5.64 15.70 -19.98
N GLU A 163 -6.93 15.89 -20.25
CA GLU A 163 -7.38 16.65 -21.41
C GLU A 163 -6.93 18.11 -21.28
N LEU A 164 -6.24 18.61 -22.30
CA LEU A 164 -5.89 20.03 -22.41
C LEU A 164 -7.17 20.86 -22.47
N LYS A 165 -7.28 21.89 -21.63
CA LYS A 165 -8.33 22.89 -21.76
C LYS A 165 -8.05 23.68 -23.05
N ASN A 166 -8.91 23.53 -24.06
CA ASN A 166 -8.92 24.37 -25.26
C ASN A 166 -9.22 25.84 -24.93
#